data_AF-A0AA96FIB4-F1
#
_entry.id   AF-A0AA96FIB4-F1
#
_cell.length_a   1.000
_cell.length_b   1.000
_cell.length_c   1.000
_cell.angle_alpha   90.00
_cell.angle_beta   90.00
_cell.angle_gamma   90.00
#
_symmetry.space_group_name_H-M   'P 1'
#
loop_
_entity.id
_entity.type
_entity.pdbx_description
1 polymer ?
#
loop_
_entity_poly.entity_id
_entity_poly.type
_entity_poly.pdbx_seq_one_letter_code
_entity_poly.pdbx_strand_id
1 'polypeptide(L)'
;MNGGFLPWLGVPLRHGPWAAALAVFAVTPGGLWLLALVMEHRLMGFRTGFVAVLLGDPLLSVAVALGVWRMGTAPPSGPAGPWWGLASGVGWLCFGLVQWWGELRAGFFTRQQAVAPTKIWHQLVVYPLLGYWLWTAGVSGLLAPGTRLSDVIGRVLIVACVGGWALINGYDRQRPKLGHPPYDWRRLRPVPQPWPAASRTLRAYGTAGGEADRVVRR
;
A
#
# COMPACT_ATOMS: atom_id res chain seq x y z
N MET A 1 -10.97 -26.89 11.99
CA MET A 1 -10.52 -25.62 11.37
C MET A 1 -11.77 -24.80 11.06
N ASN A 2 -12.10 -23.82 11.90
CA ASN A 2 -13.34 -23.04 11.79
C ASN A 2 -13.16 -21.81 10.88
N GLY A 3 -13.96 -21.73 9.81
CA GLY A 3 -14.21 -20.54 9.01
C GLY A 3 -13.34 -20.40 7.77
N GLY A 4 -13.94 -19.96 6.65
CA GLY A 4 -13.33 -19.78 5.32
C GLY A 4 -12.22 -18.72 5.23
N PHE A 5 -11.53 -18.42 6.32
CA PHE A 5 -10.38 -17.53 6.38
C PHE A 5 -9.20 -18.22 7.07
N LEU A 6 -7.97 -17.81 6.75
CA LEU A 6 -6.81 -18.22 7.54
C LEU A 6 -6.86 -17.57 8.93
N PRO A 7 -6.44 -18.27 10.02
CA PRO A 7 -6.74 -17.86 11.39
C PRO A 7 -6.37 -16.40 11.72
N TRP A 8 -5.10 -16.02 11.53
CA TRP A 8 -4.61 -14.69 11.88
C TRP A 8 -4.88 -13.63 10.82
N LEU A 9 -4.77 -14.00 9.54
CA LEU A 9 -5.01 -13.08 8.42
C LEU A 9 -6.50 -12.72 8.27
N GLY A 10 -7.39 -13.62 8.67
CA GLY A 10 -8.83 -13.44 8.60
C GLY A 10 -9.43 -12.63 9.75
N VAL A 11 -8.68 -12.36 10.83
CA VAL A 11 -9.23 -11.70 12.03
C VAL A 11 -9.95 -10.40 11.66
N PRO A 12 -9.36 -9.44 10.92
CA PRO A 12 -10.05 -8.19 10.62
C PRO A 12 -11.34 -8.39 9.81
N LEU A 13 -11.33 -9.34 8.87
CA LEU A 13 -12.45 -9.61 7.97
C LEU A 13 -13.65 -10.22 8.70
N ARG A 14 -13.40 -10.93 9.80
CA ARG A 14 -14.44 -11.58 10.63
C ARG A 14 -15.16 -10.60 11.57
N HIS A 15 -14.59 -9.42 11.82
CA HIS A 15 -15.14 -8.43 12.76
C HIS A 15 -15.92 -7.31 12.07
N GLY A 16 -16.29 -7.51 10.80
CA GLY A 16 -17.13 -6.60 10.04
C GLY A 16 -16.36 -5.53 9.25
N PRO A 17 -17.09 -4.72 8.48
CA PRO A 17 -16.51 -3.82 7.48
C PRO A 17 -15.60 -2.76 8.09
N TRP A 18 -15.97 -2.19 9.25
CA TRP A 18 -15.18 -1.16 9.92
C TRP A 18 -13.87 -1.69 10.49
N ALA A 19 -13.89 -2.87 11.11
CA ALA A 19 -12.67 -3.50 11.61
C ALA A 19 -11.71 -3.83 10.46
N ALA A 20 -12.24 -4.31 9.34
CA ALA A 20 -11.46 -4.57 8.14
C ALA A 20 -10.86 -3.28 7.54
N ALA A 21 -11.66 -2.21 7.40
CA ALA A 21 -11.17 -0.90 6.95
C ALA A 21 -10.06 -0.36 7.86
N LEU A 22 -10.27 -0.39 9.19
CA LEU A 22 -9.29 0.10 10.15
C LEU A 22 -8.00 -0.71 10.12
N ALA A 23 -8.08 -2.04 9.98
CA ALA A 23 -6.89 -2.88 9.84
C ALA A 23 -6.10 -2.57 8.56
N VAL A 24 -6.80 -2.42 7.42
CA VAL A 24 -6.15 -1.99 6.17
C VAL A 24 -5.51 -0.62 6.35
N PHE A 25 -6.26 0.35 6.89
CA PHE A 25 -5.77 1.71 7.11
C PHE A 25 -4.57 1.75 8.05
N ALA A 26 -4.59 0.96 9.12
CA ALA A 26 -3.48 0.84 10.07
C ALA A 26 -2.23 0.23 9.43
N VAL A 27 -2.38 -0.74 8.52
CA VAL A 27 -1.26 -1.28 7.74
C VAL A 27 -0.78 -0.25 6.71
N THR A 28 -1.71 0.38 5.98
CA THR A 28 -1.43 1.44 5.01
C THR A 28 -2.65 2.35 4.80
N PRO A 29 -2.52 3.69 4.86
CA PRO A 29 -1.26 4.43 4.97
C PRO A 29 -0.72 4.61 6.41
N GLY A 30 -1.49 4.27 7.44
CA GLY A 30 -1.18 4.60 8.85
C GLY A 30 0.19 4.11 9.31
N GLY A 31 0.51 2.83 9.10
CA GLY A 31 1.81 2.25 9.45
C GLY A 31 2.97 2.90 8.71
N LEU A 32 2.79 3.24 7.43
CA LEU A 32 3.79 3.97 6.67
C LEU A 32 4.00 5.39 7.20
N TRP A 33 2.93 6.11 7.57
CA TRP A 33 3.06 7.44 8.20
C TRP A 33 3.79 7.37 9.53
N LEU A 34 3.45 6.38 10.37
CA LEU A 34 4.11 6.22 11.66
C LEU A 34 5.60 5.92 11.49
N LEU A 35 5.97 5.02 10.57
CA LEU A 35 7.37 4.71 10.26
C LEU A 35 8.11 5.91 9.69
N ALA A 36 7.47 6.66 8.78
CA ALA A 36 8.05 7.86 8.20
C ALA A 36 8.33 8.93 9.28
N LEU A 37 7.42 9.11 10.23
CA LEU A 37 7.54 10.07 11.32
C LEU A 37 8.59 9.64 12.34
N VAL A 38 8.47 8.42 12.87
CA VAL A 38 9.25 7.95 14.02
C VAL A 38 10.66 7.51 13.63
N MET A 39 10.81 6.83 12.49
CA MET A 39 12.11 6.33 12.06
C MET A 39 12.75 7.26 11.05
N GLU A 40 11.99 7.74 10.06
CA GLU A 40 12.57 8.54 8.98
C GLU A 40 12.58 10.05 9.26
N HIS A 41 12.05 10.48 10.42
CA HIS A 41 11.93 11.88 10.86
C HIS A 41 11.36 12.82 9.79
N ARG A 42 10.35 12.36 9.04
CA ARG A 42 9.74 13.14 7.96
C ARG A 42 8.23 13.03 7.94
N LEU A 43 7.60 14.07 7.39
CA LEU A 43 6.18 14.06 7.06
C LEU A 43 5.98 13.59 5.62
N MET A 44 5.01 12.70 5.44
CA MET A 44 4.56 12.32 4.10
C MET A 44 3.44 13.27 3.67
N GLY A 45 3.72 14.10 2.67
CA GLY A 45 2.73 14.97 2.03
C GLY A 45 2.70 14.77 0.52
N PHE A 46 1.79 15.43 -0.19
CA PHE A 46 1.61 15.25 -1.64
C PHE A 46 2.87 15.51 -2.48
N ARG A 47 3.78 16.35 -1.97
CA ARG A 47 5.06 16.69 -2.60
C ARG A 47 6.20 15.73 -2.26
N THR A 48 6.18 15.15 -1.06
CA THR A 48 7.28 14.31 -0.52
C THR A 48 6.97 12.81 -0.57
N GLY A 49 5.70 12.45 -0.65
CA GLY A 49 5.17 11.11 -0.72
C GLY A 49 4.42 10.82 -2.02
N PHE A 50 4.06 9.56 -2.19
CA PHE A 50 3.26 9.08 -3.30
C PHE A 50 1.78 9.37 -3.04
N VAL A 51 1.08 9.88 -4.05
CA VAL A 51 -0.37 10.09 -4.02
C VAL A 51 -1.10 8.74 -3.82
N ALA A 52 -0.51 7.65 -4.32
CA ALA A 52 -0.98 6.30 -4.11
C ALA A 52 -1.12 5.97 -2.61
N VAL A 53 -0.18 6.39 -1.78
CA VAL A 53 -0.25 6.17 -0.34
C VAL A 53 -1.28 7.11 0.30
N LEU A 54 -1.32 8.38 -0.11
CA LEU A 54 -2.18 9.37 0.53
C LEU A 54 -3.66 9.21 0.20
N LEU A 55 -3.98 8.82 -1.02
CA LEU A 55 -5.35 8.72 -1.55
C LEU A 55 -5.69 7.31 -1.99
N GLY A 56 -4.78 6.61 -2.65
CA GLY A 56 -5.02 5.26 -3.16
C GLY A 56 -5.24 4.23 -2.04
N ASP A 57 -4.38 4.22 -1.04
CA ASP A 57 -4.46 3.24 0.05
C ASP A 57 -5.75 3.38 0.89
N PRO A 58 -6.24 4.59 1.20
CA PRO A 58 -7.60 4.76 1.73
C PRO A 58 -8.70 4.18 0.84
N LEU A 59 -8.59 4.30 -0.50
CA LEU A 59 -9.55 3.65 -1.41
C LEU A 59 -9.53 2.13 -1.26
N LEU A 60 -8.35 1.52 -1.07
CA LEU A 60 -8.25 0.08 -0.84
C LEU A 60 -8.88 -0.34 0.49
N SER A 61 -8.74 0.46 1.55
CA SER A 61 -9.44 0.25 2.82
C SER A 61 -10.96 0.25 2.63
N VAL A 62 -11.49 1.22 1.87
CA VAL A 62 -12.91 1.27 1.51
C VAL A 62 -13.33 0.06 0.69
N ALA A 63 -12.53 -0.36 -0.30
CA ALA A 63 -12.83 -1.53 -1.12
C ALA A 63 -12.94 -2.81 -0.28
N VAL A 64 -12.03 -3.01 0.68
CA VAL A 64 -12.08 -4.16 1.61
C VAL A 64 -13.32 -4.10 2.50
N ALA A 65 -13.64 -2.94 3.06
CA ALA A 65 -14.85 -2.78 3.88
C ALA A 65 -16.13 -3.05 3.09
N LEU A 66 -16.23 -2.55 1.86
CA LEU A 66 -17.35 -2.85 0.95
C LEU A 66 -17.43 -4.34 0.64
N GLY A 67 -16.29 -4.99 0.43
CA GLY A 67 -16.19 -6.43 0.24
C GLY A 67 -16.78 -7.20 1.42
N VAL A 68 -16.33 -6.90 2.64
CA VAL A 68 -16.83 -7.52 3.87
C VAL A 68 -18.32 -7.23 4.10
N TRP A 69 -18.76 -5.98 3.87
CA TRP A 69 -20.18 -5.62 3.97
C TRP A 69 -21.05 -6.44 3.02
N ARG A 70 -20.62 -6.60 1.77
CA ARG A 70 -21.33 -7.39 0.76
C ARG A 70 -21.37 -8.89 1.07
N MET A 71 -20.33 -9.43 1.67
CA MET A 71 -20.31 -10.83 2.11
C MET A 71 -21.31 -11.10 3.24
N GLY A 72 -21.61 -10.10 4.07
CA GLY A 72 -22.41 -10.29 5.28
C GLY A 72 -21.74 -11.30 6.21
N THR A 73 -22.48 -12.34 6.60
CA THR A 73 -21.98 -13.42 7.46
C THR A 73 -21.44 -14.62 6.67
N ALA A 74 -21.52 -14.60 5.34
CA ALA A 74 -21.10 -15.72 4.52
C ALA A 74 -19.56 -15.85 4.53
N PRO A 75 -19.02 -17.05 4.81
CA PRO A 75 -17.59 -17.26 4.74
C PRO A 75 -17.11 -17.21 3.28
N PRO A 76 -15.86 -16.75 3.03
CA PRO A 76 -15.26 -16.84 1.71
C PRO A 76 -15.19 -18.29 1.26
N SER A 77 -15.53 -18.54 0.00
CA SER A 77 -15.51 -19.87 -0.59
C SER A 77 -15.13 -19.81 -2.07
N GLY A 78 -14.85 -20.97 -2.67
CA GLY A 78 -14.48 -21.08 -4.08
C GLY A 78 -13.26 -20.20 -4.43
N PRO A 79 -13.31 -19.41 -5.52
CA PRO A 79 -12.22 -18.52 -5.95
C PRO A 79 -11.82 -17.43 -4.94
N ALA A 80 -12.69 -17.10 -3.99
CA ALA A 80 -12.39 -16.14 -2.93
C ALA A 80 -11.99 -16.81 -1.60
N GLY A 81 -11.90 -18.15 -1.60
CA GLY A 81 -11.55 -18.95 -0.44
C GLY A 81 -10.14 -18.67 0.11
N PRO A 82 -9.82 -19.23 1.28
CA PRO A 82 -8.62 -18.88 2.05
C PRO A 82 -7.32 -19.21 1.30
N TRP A 83 -7.31 -20.28 0.50
CA TRP A 83 -6.14 -20.68 -0.28
C TRP A 83 -5.85 -19.76 -1.47
N TRP A 84 -6.89 -19.25 -2.12
CA TRP A 84 -6.73 -18.25 -3.17
C TRP A 84 -6.32 -16.89 -2.60
N GLY A 85 -6.87 -16.52 -1.44
CA GLY A 85 -6.38 -15.37 -0.68
C GLY A 85 -4.90 -15.51 -0.34
N LEU A 86 -4.47 -16.68 0.15
CA LEU A 86 -3.06 -16.96 0.46
C LEU A 86 -2.19 -16.89 -0.79
N ALA A 87 -2.61 -17.53 -1.89
CA ALA A 87 -1.90 -17.49 -3.16
C ALA A 87 -1.76 -16.05 -3.67
N SER A 88 -2.79 -15.22 -3.52
CA SER A 88 -2.73 -13.79 -3.83
C SER A 88 -1.71 -13.06 -2.95
N GLY A 89 -1.76 -13.25 -1.63
CA GLY A 89 -0.79 -12.65 -0.71
C GLY A 89 0.66 -13.05 -1.02
N VAL A 90 0.90 -14.33 -1.31
CA VAL A 90 2.22 -14.83 -1.73
C VAL A 90 2.63 -14.23 -3.07
N GLY A 91 1.71 -14.14 -4.04
CA GLY A 91 1.95 -13.53 -5.34
C GLY A 91 2.37 -12.06 -5.22
N TRP A 92 1.70 -11.29 -4.37
CA TRP A 92 2.03 -9.89 -4.11
C TRP A 92 3.37 -9.74 -3.37
N LEU A 93 3.71 -10.65 -2.45
CA LEU A 93 5.04 -10.67 -1.83
C LEU A 93 6.13 -10.93 -2.89
N CYS A 94 5.97 -11.95 -3.72
CA CYS A 94 6.91 -12.26 -4.80
C CYS A 94 7.05 -11.08 -5.77
N PHE A 95 5.93 -10.47 -6.17
CA PHE A 95 5.93 -9.25 -6.97
C PHE A 95 6.74 -8.14 -6.29
N GLY A 96 6.57 -7.94 -4.98
CA GLY A 96 7.32 -6.95 -4.23
C GLY A 96 8.82 -7.18 -4.22
N LEU A 97 9.25 -8.42 -3.98
CA LEU A 97 10.66 -8.78 -4.01
C LEU A 97 11.28 -8.58 -5.40
N VAL A 98 10.55 -8.96 -6.47
CA VAL A 98 10.98 -8.74 -7.86
C VAL A 98 11.04 -7.25 -8.19
N GLN A 99 10.02 -6.48 -7.81
CA GLN A 99 9.99 -5.04 -7.99
C GLN A 99 11.17 -4.38 -7.26
N TRP A 100 11.41 -4.76 -6.01
CA TRP A 100 12.48 -4.22 -5.18
C TRP A 100 13.85 -4.48 -5.80
N TRP A 101 14.09 -5.71 -6.25
CA TRP A 101 15.31 -6.08 -6.97
C TRP A 101 15.47 -5.31 -8.29
N GLY A 102 14.39 -5.18 -9.06
CA GLY A 102 14.38 -4.47 -10.34
C GLY A 102 14.69 -2.97 -10.16
N GLU A 103 14.11 -2.33 -9.15
CA GLU A 103 14.36 -0.92 -8.82
C GLU A 103 15.81 -0.67 -8.39
N LEU A 104 16.41 -1.61 -7.65
CA LEU A 104 17.84 -1.56 -7.31
C LEU A 104 18.72 -1.70 -8.54
N ARG A 105 18.44 -2.68 -9.42
CA ARG A 105 19.19 -2.88 -10.66
C ARG A 105 19.07 -1.69 -11.62
N ALA A 106 17.91 -1.05 -11.67
CA ALA A 106 17.66 0.12 -12.50
C ALA A 106 18.21 1.44 -11.90
N GLY A 107 18.89 1.40 -10.74
CA GLY A 107 19.39 2.59 -10.06
C GLY A 107 18.30 3.56 -9.61
N PHE A 108 17.08 3.05 -9.41
CA PHE A 108 15.94 3.86 -8.94
C PHE A 108 16.12 4.24 -7.46
N PHE A 109 16.66 3.30 -6.67
CA PHE A 109 17.03 3.48 -5.27
C PHE A 109 18.50 3.10 -5.04
N THR A 110 19.16 3.76 -4.09
CA THR A 110 20.41 3.22 -3.51
C THR A 110 20.10 2.05 -2.58
N ARG A 111 21.13 1.26 -2.19
CA ARG A 111 20.96 0.19 -1.19
C ARG A 111 20.38 0.71 0.13
N GLN A 112 20.81 1.89 0.57
CA GLN A 112 20.32 2.51 1.81
C GLN A 112 18.86 2.95 1.72
N GLN A 113 18.41 3.41 0.55
CA GLN A 113 16.98 3.71 0.32
C GLN A 113 16.14 2.44 0.19
N ALA A 114 16.70 1.40 -0.43
CA ALA A 114 16.05 0.11 -0.60
C ALA A 114 15.74 -0.53 0.75
N VAL A 115 16.58 -0.37 1.77
CA VAL A 115 16.32 -0.88 3.12
C VAL A 115 15.71 0.16 4.05
N ALA A 116 15.18 1.28 3.55
CA ALA A 116 14.49 2.24 4.40
C ALA A 116 13.27 1.60 5.09
N PRO A 117 12.95 1.97 6.35
CA PRO A 117 11.84 1.38 7.10
C PRO A 117 10.52 1.33 6.33
N THR A 118 10.15 2.44 5.68
CA THR A 118 8.92 2.50 4.86
C THR A 118 8.99 1.60 3.63
N LYS A 119 10.17 1.39 3.04
CA LYS A 119 10.34 0.48 1.89
C LYS A 119 10.15 -0.98 2.32
N ILE A 120 10.80 -1.38 3.42
CA ILE A 120 10.69 -2.73 3.97
C ILE A 120 9.23 -3.04 4.33
N TRP A 121 8.56 -2.12 5.04
CA TRP A 121 7.17 -2.28 5.44
C TRP A 121 6.25 -2.46 4.24
N HIS A 122 6.41 -1.62 3.21
CA HIS A 122 5.58 -1.69 2.01
C HIS A 122 5.74 -3.04 1.29
N GLN A 123 6.97 -3.53 1.15
CA GLN A 123 7.25 -4.76 0.39
C GLN A 123 6.89 -6.03 1.17
N LEU A 124 7.19 -6.07 2.47
CA LEU A 124 7.08 -7.29 3.27
C LEU A 124 5.79 -7.40 4.09
N VAL A 125 5.11 -6.27 4.34
CA VAL A 125 3.89 -6.24 5.17
C VAL A 125 2.69 -5.83 4.34
N VAL A 126 2.75 -4.65 3.70
CA VAL A 126 1.60 -4.10 2.96
C VAL A 126 1.20 -5.03 1.82
N TYR A 127 2.12 -5.39 0.93
CA TYR A 127 1.82 -6.24 -0.23
C TYR A 127 1.16 -7.59 0.11
N PRO A 128 1.73 -8.45 0.97
CA PRO A 128 1.10 -9.73 1.27
C PRO A 128 -0.23 -9.58 2.03
N LEU A 129 -0.32 -8.66 2.99
CA LEU A 129 -1.56 -8.48 3.78
C LEU A 129 -2.69 -7.90 2.93
N LEU A 130 -2.43 -6.83 2.17
CA LEU A 130 -3.43 -6.27 1.28
C LEU A 130 -3.75 -7.22 0.14
N GLY A 131 -2.77 -7.96 -0.39
CA GLY A 131 -3.01 -9.00 -1.38
C GLY A 131 -4.02 -10.04 -0.88
N TYR A 132 -3.84 -10.53 0.35
CA TYR A 132 -4.79 -11.43 0.99
C TYR A 132 -6.15 -10.77 1.23
N TRP A 133 -6.19 -9.59 1.88
CA TRP A 133 -7.46 -8.94 2.26
C TRP A 133 -8.28 -8.46 1.07
N LEU A 134 -7.67 -7.82 0.08
CA LEU A 134 -8.36 -7.39 -1.14
C LEU A 134 -8.84 -8.58 -1.96
N TRP A 135 -8.05 -9.65 -2.04
CA TRP A 135 -8.51 -10.85 -2.75
C TRP A 135 -9.71 -11.47 -2.03
N THR A 136 -9.53 -11.83 -0.76
CA THR A 136 -10.56 -12.55 -0.01
C THR A 136 -11.83 -11.70 0.17
N ALA A 137 -11.73 -10.45 0.60
CA ALA A 137 -12.91 -9.60 0.80
C ALA A 137 -13.45 -9.02 -0.51
N GLY A 138 -12.57 -8.52 -1.39
CA GLY A 138 -12.97 -7.89 -2.65
C GLY A 138 -13.59 -8.89 -3.62
N VAL A 139 -12.94 -10.02 -3.88
CA VAL A 139 -13.50 -11.05 -4.78
C VAL A 139 -14.77 -11.66 -4.18
N SER A 140 -14.81 -11.95 -2.87
CA SER A 140 -16.04 -12.44 -2.25
C SER A 140 -17.18 -11.42 -2.34
N GLY A 141 -16.91 -10.13 -2.10
CA GLY A 141 -17.93 -9.08 -2.21
C GLY A 141 -18.45 -8.88 -3.64
N LEU A 142 -17.60 -9.05 -4.64
CA LEU A 142 -17.98 -9.03 -6.05
C LEU A 142 -18.87 -10.23 -6.41
N LEU A 143 -18.50 -11.42 -5.93
CA LEU A 143 -19.23 -12.67 -6.16
C LEU A 143 -20.47 -12.83 -5.27
N ALA A 144 -20.60 -12.03 -4.21
CA ALA A 144 -21.72 -12.12 -3.28
C ALA A 144 -23.06 -11.94 -4.02
N PRO A 145 -24.03 -12.83 -3.80
CA PRO A 145 -25.31 -12.80 -4.50
C PRO A 145 -26.08 -11.51 -4.17
N GLY A 146 -27.00 -11.13 -5.07
CA GLY A 146 -27.83 -9.95 -4.90
C GLY A 146 -27.97 -9.14 -6.18
N THR A 147 -29.19 -8.64 -6.39
CA THR A 147 -29.64 -7.88 -7.55
C THR A 147 -30.27 -6.54 -7.17
N ARG A 148 -30.31 -6.19 -5.87
CA ARG A 148 -30.82 -4.89 -5.42
C ARG A 148 -29.89 -3.79 -5.94
N LEU A 149 -30.41 -2.57 -6.07
CA LEU A 149 -29.60 -1.43 -6.50
C LEU A 149 -28.37 -1.22 -5.59
N SER A 150 -28.52 -1.41 -4.28
CA SER A 150 -27.41 -1.36 -3.32
C SER A 150 -26.34 -2.41 -3.60
N ASP A 151 -26.71 -3.56 -4.18
CA ASP A 151 -25.77 -4.61 -4.53
C ASP A 151 -24.91 -4.24 -5.74
N VAL A 152 -25.56 -3.67 -6.76
CA VAL A 152 -24.88 -3.15 -7.95
C VAL A 152 -23.94 -2.00 -7.57
N ILE A 153 -24.42 -1.04 -6.78
CA ILE A 153 -23.61 0.07 -6.28
C ILE A 153 -22.39 -0.45 -5.52
N GLY A 154 -22.57 -1.43 -4.62
CA GLY A 154 -21.46 -2.02 -3.86
C GLY A 154 -20.37 -2.61 -4.77
N ARG A 155 -20.74 -3.36 -5.81
CA ARG A 155 -19.78 -3.92 -6.79
C ARG A 155 -19.06 -2.83 -7.56
N VAL A 156 -19.80 -1.84 -8.06
CA VAL A 156 -19.25 -0.69 -8.80
C VAL A 156 -18.26 0.07 -7.93
N LEU A 157 -18.59 0.32 -6.66
CA LEU A 157 -17.71 1.04 -5.74
C LEU A 157 -16.43 0.25 -5.41
N ILE A 158 -16.49 -1.07 -5.26
CA ILE A 158 -15.28 -1.91 -5.11
C ILE A 158 -14.37 -1.74 -6.32
N VAL A 159 -14.92 -1.88 -7.53
CA VAL A 159 -14.16 -1.74 -8.79
C VAL A 159 -13.61 -0.32 -8.95
N ALA A 160 -14.41 0.70 -8.64
CA ALA A 160 -13.99 2.10 -8.73
C ALA A 160 -12.86 2.43 -7.75
N CYS A 161 -12.89 1.90 -6.52
CA CYS A 161 -11.83 2.09 -5.53
C CYS A 161 -10.52 1.44 -5.98
N VAL A 162 -10.57 0.17 -6.42
CA VAL A 162 -9.39 -0.56 -6.89
C VAL A 162 -8.84 0.06 -8.18
N GLY A 163 -9.73 0.42 -9.12
CA GLY A 163 -9.36 1.10 -10.37
C GLY A 163 -8.76 2.48 -10.13
N GLY A 164 -9.33 3.26 -9.21
CA GLY A 164 -8.81 4.55 -8.78
C GLY A 164 -7.41 4.42 -8.18
N TRP A 165 -7.21 3.46 -7.27
CA TRP A 165 -5.87 3.15 -6.74
C TRP A 165 -4.88 2.78 -7.86
N ALA A 166 -5.28 1.95 -8.82
CA ALA A 166 -4.42 1.53 -9.93
C ALA A 166 -4.01 2.72 -10.82
N LEU A 167 -4.96 3.62 -11.14
CA LEU A 167 -4.70 4.84 -11.90
C LEU A 167 -3.74 5.78 -11.17
N ILE A 168 -3.94 5.98 -9.86
CA ILE A 168 -3.06 6.81 -9.03
C ILE A 168 -1.65 6.20 -8.95
N ASN A 169 -1.54 4.87 -8.84
CA ASN A 169 -0.24 4.19 -8.89
C ASN A 169 0.46 4.39 -10.23
N GLY A 170 -0.27 4.29 -11.35
CA GLY A 170 0.24 4.60 -12.68
C GLY A 170 0.76 6.04 -12.79
N TYR A 171 0.01 6.99 -12.25
CA TYR A 171 0.39 8.41 -12.18
C TYR A 171 1.71 8.62 -11.42
N ASP A 172 1.88 7.98 -10.26
CA ASP A 172 3.09 8.11 -9.44
C ASP A 172 4.30 7.40 -10.07
N ARG A 173 4.11 6.28 -10.78
CA ARG A 173 5.22 5.60 -11.47
C ARG A 173 5.86 6.44 -12.57
N GLN A 174 5.09 7.35 -13.17
CA GLN A 174 5.59 8.28 -14.18
C GLN A 174 6.29 9.50 -13.56
N ARG A 175 6.20 9.70 -12.24
CA ARG A 175 6.72 10.88 -11.54
C ARG A 175 7.63 10.45 -10.39
N PRO A 176 8.92 10.17 -10.67
CA PRO A 176 9.88 9.83 -9.64
C PRO A 176 9.89 10.88 -8.52
N LYS A 177 9.69 10.42 -7.30
CA LYS A 177 9.79 11.20 -6.07
C LYS A 177 10.82 10.56 -5.16
N LEU A 178 11.22 11.25 -4.10
CA LEU A 178 12.14 10.70 -3.10
C LEU A 178 11.65 9.32 -2.63
N GLY A 179 10.37 9.22 -2.23
CA GLY A 179 9.70 8.01 -1.78
C GLY A 179 10.21 7.50 -0.43
N HIS A 180 11.50 7.17 -0.38
CA HIS A 180 12.21 6.61 0.75
C HIS A 180 13.57 7.31 0.91
N PRO A 181 13.83 7.99 2.04
CA PRO A 181 15.14 8.56 2.32
C PRO A 181 16.14 7.45 2.68
N PRO A 182 17.45 7.64 2.45
CA PRO A 182 18.46 6.71 2.93
C PRO A 182 18.43 6.59 4.47
N TYR A 183 18.48 5.37 4.99
CA TYR A 183 18.41 5.09 6.42
C TYR A 183 19.65 4.33 6.92
N ASP A 184 20.19 4.74 8.07
CA ASP A 184 21.33 4.10 8.74
C ASP A 184 20.84 3.20 9.87
N TRP A 185 20.78 1.89 9.59
CA TRP A 185 20.37 0.88 10.57
C TRP A 185 21.35 0.69 11.73
N ARG A 186 22.62 1.07 11.58
CA ARG A 186 23.60 0.97 12.69
C ARG A 186 23.32 2.02 13.76
N ARG A 187 22.80 3.17 13.34
CA ARG A 187 22.50 4.31 14.21
C ARG A 187 21.01 4.52 14.43
N LEU A 188 20.17 3.65 13.84
CA LEU A 188 18.70 3.73 13.85
C LEU A 188 18.19 5.14 13.56
N ARG A 189 18.72 5.77 12.51
CA ARG A 189 18.37 7.14 12.15
C ARG A 189 18.50 7.40 10.64
N PRO A 190 17.84 8.44 10.12
CA PRO A 190 18.03 8.87 8.74
C PRO A 190 19.48 9.27 8.47
N VAL A 191 19.97 9.04 7.25
CA VAL A 191 21.26 9.58 6.81
C VAL A 191 21.11 11.11 6.69
N PRO A 192 22.02 11.91 7.27
CA PRO A 192 21.92 13.36 7.20
C PRO A 192 22.04 13.88 5.76
N GLN A 193 21.36 14.99 5.48
CA GLN A 193 21.49 15.73 4.22
C GLN A 193 22.78 16.59 4.22
N PRO A 194 23.30 16.99 3.04
CA PRO A 194 22.78 16.69 1.70
C PRO A 194 23.08 15.26 1.24
N TRP A 195 22.16 14.67 0.48
CA TRP A 195 22.37 13.35 -0.13
C TRP A 195 22.98 13.48 -1.53
N PRO A 196 23.91 12.59 -1.91
CA PRO A 196 24.43 12.56 -3.26
C PRO A 196 23.35 12.16 -4.27
N ALA A 197 23.48 12.65 -5.50
CA ALA A 197 22.61 12.35 -6.66
C ALA A 197 22.73 10.91 -7.20
N ALA A 198 22.96 9.93 -6.31
CA ALA A 198 23.36 8.56 -6.62
C ALA A 198 22.23 7.66 -7.15
N SER A 199 20.97 8.09 -7.07
CA SER A 199 19.81 7.36 -7.59
C SER A 199 18.84 8.30 -8.31
N ARG A 200 17.94 7.73 -9.11
CA ARG A 200 16.91 8.52 -9.82
C ARG A 200 16.02 9.32 -8.85
N THR A 201 15.67 8.72 -7.71
CA THR A 201 14.80 9.35 -6.71
C THR A 201 15.51 10.46 -5.92
N LEU A 202 16.81 10.30 -5.61
CA LEU A 202 17.61 11.36 -5.00
C LEU A 202 17.85 12.53 -5.95
N ARG A 203 18.06 12.26 -7.25
CA ARG A 203 18.14 13.31 -8.28
C ARG A 203 16.84 14.10 -8.38
N ALA A 204 15.70 13.42 -8.44
CA ALA A 204 14.38 14.06 -8.51
C ALA A 204 14.06 14.90 -7.26
N TYR A 205 14.50 14.45 -6.08
CA TYR A 205 14.37 15.23 -4.85
C TYR A 205 15.23 16.50 -4.89
N GLY A 206 16.49 16.40 -5.33
CA GLY A 206 17.40 17.55 -5.44
C GLY A 206 16.89 18.62 -6.39
N THR A 207 16.29 18.23 -7.53
CA THR A 207 15.68 19.19 -8.47
C THR A 207 14.45 19.88 -7.87
N ALA A 208 13.59 19.15 -7.15
CA ALA A 208 12.40 19.73 -6.53
C ALA A 208 12.74 20.64 -5.34
N GLY A 209 13.77 20.31 -4.55
CA GLY A 209 14.26 21.16 -3.46
C GLY A 209 14.90 22.45 -3.96
N GLY A 210 15.64 22.38 -5.08
CA GLY A 210 16.22 23.56 -5.72
C GLY A 210 15.21 24.53 -6.34
N GLU A 211 14.04 24.03 -6.78
CA GLU A 211 12.93 24.89 -7.22
C GLU A 211 12.20 25.54 -6.03
N ALA A 212 12.00 24.82 -4.92
CA ALA A 212 11.36 25.37 -3.72
C ALA A 212 12.19 26.52 -3.10
N ASP A 213 13.52 26.37 -3.03
CA ASP A 213 14.41 27.42 -2.52
C ASP A 213 14.48 28.66 -3.43
N ARG A 214 14.22 28.52 -4.73
CA ARG A 214 14.16 29.66 -5.68
C ARG A 214 12.87 30.47 -5.54
N VAL A 215 11.77 29.85 -5.14
CA VAL A 215 10.49 30.53 -4.93
C VAL A 215 10.46 31.33 -3.62
N VAL A 216 11.21 30.90 -2.60
CA VAL A 216 11.32 31.62 -1.32
C VAL A 216 12.25 32.85 -1.41
N ARG A 217 13.11 32.92 -2.43
CA ARG A 217 14.07 34.02 -2.65
C ARG A 217 13.65 35.00 -3.74
N ARG A 218 12.37 35.03 -4.14
CA ARG A 218 11.82 36.01 -5.08
C ARG A 218 10.71 36.82 -4.43
#